data_AF-A0A450WKT7-F1
#
_entry.id   AF-A0A450WKT7-F1
#
_cell.length_a   1.000
_cell.length_b   1.000
_cell.length_c   1.000
_cell.angle_alpha   90.00
_cell.angle_beta   90.00
_cell.angle_gamma   90.00
#
_symmetry.space_group_name_H-M   'P 1'
#
loop_
_entity.id
_entity.type
_entity.pdbx_description
1 polymer ?
#
loop_
_entity_poly.entity_id
_entity_poly.type
_entity_poly.pdbx_seq_one_letter_code
_entity_poly.pdbx_strand_id
1 'polypeptide(L)' 'MRIAAAVKWYEMARVSQGRAAEIAGLTRGGFITTLGQYNVSPFQYTAGEVLEELADAD' A
#
# COMPACT_ATOMS: atom_id res chain seq x y z
N MET A 1 -17.43 -1.57 -5.35
CA MET A 1 -16.36 -1.55 -6.37
C MET A 1 -15.19 -0.62 -6.05
N ARG A 2 -15.36 0.56 -5.43
CA ARG A 2 -14.25 1.50 -5.17
C ARG A 2 -13.10 0.93 -4.33
N ILE A 3 -13.42 0.16 -3.29
CA ILE A 3 -12.42 -0.44 -2.39
C ILE A 3 -11.51 -1.42 -3.12
N ALA A 4 -12.07 -2.44 -3.79
CA ALA A 4 -11.27 -3.44 -4.51
C ALA A 4 -10.38 -2.82 -5.59
N ALA A 5 -10.89 -1.80 -6.32
CA ALA A 5 -10.09 -1.07 -7.31
C ALA A 5 -8.94 -0.28 -6.65
N ALA A 6 -9.22 0.43 -5.55
CA ALA A 6 -8.19 1.16 -4.81
C ALA A 6 -7.10 0.24 -4.24
N VAL A 7 -7.49 -0.91 -3.68
CA VAL A 7 -6.57 -1.94 -3.21
C VAL A 7 -5.71 -2.44 -4.36
N LYS A 8 -6.30 -2.78 -5.51
CA LYS A 8 -5.53 -3.31 -6.64
C LYS A 8 -4.59 -2.27 -7.24
N TRP A 9 -5.01 -1.01 -7.36
CA TRP A 9 -4.14 0.06 -7.84
C TRP A 9 -2.98 0.36 -6.90
N TYR A 10 -3.21 0.30 -5.59
CA TYR A 10 -2.17 0.42 -4.59
C TYR A 10 -1.17 -0.74 -4.66
N GLU A 11 -1.66 -1.99 -4.71
CA GLU A 11 -0.82 -3.19 -4.85
C GLU A 11 0.07 -3.14 -6.10
N MET A 12 -0.46 -2.62 -7.21
CA MET A 12 0.28 -2.43 -8.46
C MET A 12 1.19 -1.19 -8.47
N ALA A 13 1.38 -0.53 -7.33
CA ALA A 13 2.16 0.69 -7.19
C ALA A 13 1.70 1.88 -8.07
N ARG A 14 0.44 1.87 -8.54
CA ARG A 14 -0.09 2.92 -9.45
C ARG A 14 -0.59 4.15 -8.71
N VAL A 15 -0.91 4.00 -7.43
CA VAL A 15 -1.32 5.09 -6.53
C VAL A 15 -0.68 4.89 -5.17
N SER A 16 -0.40 5.99 -4.47
CA SER A 16 0.07 5.92 -3.08
C SER A 16 -1.04 5.44 -2.13
N GLN A 17 -0.66 4.95 -0.96
CA GLN A 17 -1.61 4.50 0.08
C GLN A 17 -2.62 5.59 0.46
N GLY A 18 -2.17 6.85 0.58
CA GLY A 18 -3.04 7.99 0.88
C GLY A 18 -4.05 8.26 -0.25
N ARG A 19 -3.59 8.21 -1.51
CA ARG A 19 -4.48 8.39 -2.66
C ARG A 19 -5.48 7.25 -2.80
N ALA A 20 -5.07 6.01 -2.51
CA ALA A 20 -5.96 4.86 -2.51
C ALA A 20 -7.04 4.97 -1.42
N ALA A 21 -6.69 5.48 -0.22
CA ALA A 21 -7.65 5.75 0.84
C ALA A 21 -8.71 6.78 0.42
N GLU A 22 -8.31 7.88 -0.24
CA GLU A 22 -9.24 8.88 -0.80
C GLU A 22 -10.17 8.26 -1.85
N ILE A 23 -9.64 7.48 -2.79
CA ILE A 23 -10.43 6.79 -3.83
C ILE A 23 -11.43 5.82 -3.20
N ALA A 24 -11.03 5.11 -2.15
CA ALA A 24 -11.87 4.18 -1.41
C ALA A 24 -12.94 4.89 -0.55
N GLY A 25 -12.81 6.21 -0.32
CA GLY A 25 -13.66 6.96 0.60
C GLY A 25 -13.41 6.61 2.07
N LEU A 26 -12.16 6.25 2.41
CA LEU A 26 -11.75 5.80 3.74
C LEU A 26 -10.74 6.77 4.35
N THR A 27 -10.64 6.74 5.67
CA THR A 27 -9.46 7.31 6.36
C THR A 27 -8.21 6.49 6.01
N ARG A 28 -7.02 7.07 6.20
CA ARG A 28 -5.75 6.33 6.02
C ARG A 28 -5.72 5.04 6.84
N GLY A 29 -6.06 5.12 8.13
CA GLY A 29 -6.14 3.95 9.00
C GLY A 29 -7.17 2.92 8.55
N GLY A 30 -8.35 3.37 8.11
CA GLY A 30 -9.38 2.47 7.56
C GLY A 30 -8.92 1.74 6.30
N PHE A 31 -8.15 2.41 5.44
CA PHE A 31 -7.56 1.78 4.27
C PHE A 31 -6.48 0.76 4.64
N ILE A 32 -5.61 1.04 5.63
CA ILE A 32 -4.64 0.06 6.15
C ILE A 32 -5.33 -1.21 6.65
N THR A 33 -6.39 -1.08 7.45
CA THR A 33 -7.19 -2.22 7.90
C THR A 33 -7.79 -3.01 6.74
N THR A 34 -8.23 -2.31 5.69
CA THR A 34 -8.81 -2.92 4.49
C THR A 34 -7.77 -3.69 3.69
N LEU A 35 -6.53 -3.21 3.58
CA LEU A 35 -5.45 -3.93 2.90
C LEU A 35 -5.24 -5.32 3.50
N GLY A 36 -5.29 -5.44 4.83
CA GLY A 36 -5.21 -6.72 5.53
C GLY A 36 -6.35 -7.68 5.17
N GLN A 37 -7.58 -7.18 4.98
CA GLN A 37 -8.72 -8.01 4.57
C GLN A 37 -8.56 -8.60 3.15
N TYR A 38 -7.75 -7.94 2.31
CA TYR A 38 -7.45 -8.36 0.94
C TYR A 38 -6.09 -9.10 0.84
N ASN A 39 -5.42 -9.39 1.96
CA ASN A 39 -4.06 -9.96 2.00
C ASN A 39 -3.01 -9.14 1.22
N VAL A 40 -3.14 -7.82 1.22
CA VAL A 40 -2.18 -6.90 0.62
C VAL A 40 -1.36 -6.24 1.73
N SER A 41 -0.03 -6.22 1.58
CA SER A 41 0.88 -5.54 2.51
C SER A 41 0.59 -4.03 2.54
N PRO A 42 0.57 -3.38 3.71
CA PRO A 42 0.50 -1.91 3.81
C PRO A 42 1.83 -1.20 3.51
N PHE A 43 2.89 -1.99 3.28
CA PHE A 43 4.20 -1.51 2.88
C PHE A 43 4.40 -1.82 1.40
N GLN A 44 4.61 -0.77 0.62
CA GLN A 44 4.84 -0.86 -0.82
C GLN A 44 6.34 -0.91 -1.12
N TYR A 45 7.03 -1.81 -0.40
CA TYR A 45 8.47 -2.04 -0.51
C TYR A 45 8.71 -3.50 -0.86
N THR A 46 9.71 -3.75 -1.69
CA THR A 46 10.24 -5.08 -1.97
C THR A 46 11.31 -5.41 -0.94
N ALA A 47 11.53 -6.71 -0.72
CA ALA A 47 12.65 -7.16 0.12
C ALA A 47 14.01 -6.67 -0.42
N GLY A 48 14.14 -6.52 -1.75
CA GLY A 48 15.35 -6.00 -2.39
C GLY A 48 15.63 -4.55 -2.01
N GLU A 49 14.62 -3.67 -2.10
CA GLU A 49 14.74 -2.25 -1.72
C GLU A 49 15.12 -2.10 -0.24
N VAL A 50 14.54 -2.92 0.65
CA VAL A 50 14.90 -2.92 2.07
C VAL A 50 16.36 -3.35 2.28
N LEU A 51 16.84 -4.35 1.54
CA LEU A 51 18.23 -4.81 1.65
C LEU A 51 19.22 -3.79 1.10
N GLU A 52 18.86 -3.07 0.04
CA GLU A 52 19.67 -1.99 -0.55
C GLU A 52 19.80 -0.81 0.42
N GLU A 53 18.69 -0.34 1.02
CA GLU A 53 18.72 0.72 2.03
C GLU A 53 19.57 0.36 3.26
N LEU A 54 19.62 -0.93 3.66
CA LEU A 54 20.46 -1.39 4.76
C LEU A 54 21.94 -1.47 4.40
N ALA A 55 22.28 -1.73 3.13
CA ALA A 55 23.65 -1.80 2.66
C ALA A 55 24.31 -0.41 2.53
N ASP A 56 23.50 0.62 2.24
CA ASP A 56 23.94 2.01 2.13
C ASP A 56 23.99 2.77 3.47
N ALA A 57 23.63 2.11 4.58
CA ALA A 57 23.55 2.72 5.91
C ALA A 57 24.88 2.77 6.69
N ASP A 58 26.01 2.35 6.07
CA ASP A 58 27.39 2.46 6.58
C ASP A 58 28.12 3.72 6.09
#